data_AF-A0A356K537-F1
#
_entry.id   AF-A0A356K537-F1
#
_cell.length_a   1.000
_cell.length_b   1.000
_cell.length_c   1.000
_cell.angle_alpha   90.00
_cell.angle_beta   90.00
_cell.angle_gamma   90.00
#
_symmetry.space_group_name_H-M   'P 1'
#
loop_
_entity.id
_entity.type
_entity.pdbx_description
1 polymer ?
#
loop_
_entity_poly.entity_id
_entity_poly.type
_entity_poly.pdbx_seq_one_letter_code
_entity_poly.pdbx_strand_id
1 'polypeptide(L)'
;MKKLIIILALISLIFTLTNKEEDYVIIPKDSIRFRIIPNSNSLEDLTMKEKVKTSISSVISDIETSTDINETRKNIISSEDLISEKISTLFKENNYDKSFTIKYGINYFPEKIYKGVKYESGNYESLLIKIGASSGDNYWCVLFPPLCMMDAKETNMDDIEYTSFIKETINKIFKKHN
;
A
#
# COMPACT_ATOMS: atom_id res chain seq x y z
N MET A 1 12.71 -22.23 44.85
CA MET A 1 13.62 -21.18 44.33
C MET A 1 14.02 -21.42 42.87
N LYS A 2 14.69 -22.54 42.51
CA LYS A 2 15.09 -22.83 41.12
C LYS A 2 13.93 -22.81 40.09
N LYS A 3 12.77 -23.38 40.43
CA LYS A 3 11.57 -23.36 39.57
C LYS A 3 10.99 -21.95 39.35
N LEU A 4 11.08 -21.07 40.34
CA LEU A 4 10.59 -19.69 40.26
C LEU A 4 11.46 -18.85 39.31
N ILE A 5 12.79 -19.06 39.37
CA ILE A 5 13.75 -18.40 38.48
C ILE A 5 13.52 -18.80 37.02
N ILE A 6 13.23 -20.08 36.76
CA ILE A 6 12.95 -20.58 35.40
C ILE A 6 11.66 -19.97 34.85
N ILE A 7 10.61 -19.86 35.67
CA ILE A 7 9.34 -19.23 35.26
C ILE A 7 9.54 -17.76 34.94
N LEU A 8 10.28 -17.01 35.78
CA LEU A 8 10.58 -15.60 35.52
C LEU A 8 11.43 -15.39 34.26
N ALA A 9 12.39 -16.29 33.99
CA ALA A 9 13.18 -16.25 32.76
C ALA A 9 12.33 -16.53 31.51
N LEU A 10 11.39 -17.47 31.59
CA LEU A 10 10.45 -17.75 30.49
C LEU A 10 9.49 -16.59 30.25
N ILE A 11 8.99 -15.94 31.30
CA ILE A 11 8.14 -14.74 31.18
C ILE A 11 8.92 -13.59 30.57
N SER A 12 10.17 -13.36 31.01
CA SER A 12 11.04 -12.34 30.42
C SER A 12 11.33 -12.62 28.95
N LEU A 13 11.56 -13.88 28.57
CA LEU A 13 11.80 -14.28 27.19
C LEU A 13 10.55 -14.09 26.32
N ILE A 14 9.37 -14.47 26.82
CA ILE A 14 8.08 -14.22 26.14
C ILE A 14 7.84 -12.72 25.99
N PHE A 15 8.17 -11.92 27.00
CA PHE A 15 8.03 -10.46 26.93
C PHE A 15 8.97 -9.84 25.87
N THR A 16 10.21 -10.34 25.75
CA THR A 16 11.12 -9.87 24.67
C THR A 16 10.72 -10.36 23.28
N LEU A 17 10.06 -11.52 23.17
CA LEU A 17 9.57 -12.05 21.88
C LEU A 17 8.27 -11.39 21.42
N THR A 18 7.51 -10.79 22.34
CA THR A 18 6.23 -10.11 22.05
C THR A 18 6.38 -8.61 21.84
N ASN A 19 7.42 -7.98 22.40
CA ASN A 19 7.78 -6.60 22.10
C ASN A 19 8.68 -6.53 20.86
N LYS A 20 8.09 -6.79 19.70
CA LYS A 20 8.69 -6.36 18.44
C LYS A 20 8.35 -4.87 18.30
N GLU A 21 9.32 -3.98 18.47
CA GLU A 21 9.12 -2.58 18.06
C GLU A 21 8.89 -2.61 16.55
N GLU A 22 7.66 -2.33 16.13
CA GLU A 22 7.35 -2.09 14.73
C GLU A 22 7.97 -0.74 14.38
N ASP A 23 9.06 -0.77 13.60
CA ASP A 23 9.65 0.44 13.00
C ASP A 23 8.66 1.01 11.98
N TYR A 24 7.71 1.83 12.45
CA TYR A 24 6.75 2.49 11.57
C TYR A 24 7.44 3.63 10.82
N VAL A 25 7.46 3.56 9.49
CA VAL A 25 7.91 4.66 8.64
C VAL A 25 6.87 5.78 8.68
N ILE A 26 7.22 6.90 9.33
CA ILE A 26 6.42 8.12 9.30
C ILE A 26 6.58 8.76 7.92
N ILE A 27 5.47 8.97 7.21
CA ILE A 27 5.49 9.64 5.90
C ILE A 27 5.95 11.09 6.13
N PRO A 28 7.07 11.52 5.54
CA PRO A 28 7.54 12.88 5.69
C PRO A 28 6.55 13.88 5.10
N LYS A 29 6.57 15.11 5.63
CA LYS A 29 5.74 16.21 5.11
C LYS A 29 6.05 16.47 3.63
N ASP A 30 7.33 16.44 3.28
CA ASP A 30 7.80 16.51 1.91
C ASP A 30 7.76 15.10 1.31
N SER A 31 6.58 14.73 0.80
CA SER A 31 6.33 13.46 0.14
C SER A 31 5.58 13.67 -1.16
N ILE A 32 5.82 12.78 -2.12
CA ILE A 32 5.05 12.73 -3.36
C ILE A 32 4.11 11.53 -3.26
N ARG A 33 2.80 11.80 -3.26
CA ARG A 33 1.77 10.76 -3.15
C ARG A 33 1.35 10.24 -4.51
N PHE A 34 0.77 9.05 -4.55
CA PHE A 34 0.08 8.52 -5.72
C PHE A 34 -1.35 8.16 -5.35
N ARG A 35 -2.29 8.42 -6.25
CA ARG A 35 -3.71 8.13 -6.02
C ARG A 35 -4.43 7.79 -7.31
N ILE A 36 -5.27 6.75 -7.26
CA ILE A 36 -6.22 6.38 -8.32
C ILE A 36 -7.62 6.44 -7.74
N ILE A 37 -8.50 7.25 -8.34
CA ILE A 37 -9.91 7.37 -7.94
C ILE A 37 -10.79 6.78 -9.05
N PRO A 38 -11.52 5.68 -8.78
CA PRO A 38 -12.41 5.07 -9.76
C PRO A 38 -13.65 5.93 -10.01
N ASN A 39 -14.36 5.62 -11.09
CA ASN A 39 -15.61 6.27 -11.44
C ASN A 39 -16.66 6.18 -10.31
N SER A 40 -16.85 5.00 -9.72
CA SER A 40 -17.77 4.76 -8.61
C SER A 40 -17.34 3.53 -7.76
N ASN A 41 -18.20 3.09 -6.84
CA ASN A 41 -18.04 1.87 -6.05
C ASN A 41 -18.72 0.63 -6.66
N SER A 42 -19.10 0.68 -7.95
CA SER A 42 -19.56 -0.52 -8.65
C SER A 42 -18.44 -1.56 -8.72
N LEU A 43 -18.80 -2.86 -8.77
CA LEU A 43 -17.82 -3.93 -8.93
C LEU A 43 -16.96 -3.75 -10.19
N GLU A 44 -17.57 -3.28 -11.28
CA GLU A 44 -16.88 -2.97 -12.54
C GLU A 44 -15.82 -1.88 -12.35
N ASP A 45 -16.16 -0.76 -11.71
CA ASP A 45 -15.26 0.38 -11.52
C ASP A 45 -14.13 0.07 -10.54
N LEU A 46 -14.42 -0.67 -9.47
CA LEU A 46 -13.40 -1.13 -8.52
C LEU A 46 -12.45 -2.14 -9.18
N THR A 47 -12.98 -3.05 -10.00
CA THR A 47 -12.16 -3.99 -10.78
C THR A 47 -11.29 -3.24 -11.78
N MET A 48 -11.83 -2.21 -12.45
CA MET A 48 -11.07 -1.41 -13.40
C MET A 48 -9.93 -0.63 -12.72
N LYS A 49 -10.16 -0.08 -11.53
CA LYS A 49 -9.10 0.55 -10.72
C LYS A 49 -7.94 -0.41 -10.43
N GLU A 50 -8.24 -1.65 -10.03
CA GLU A 50 -7.21 -2.66 -9.76
C GLU A 50 -6.45 -3.06 -11.04
N LYS A 51 -7.15 -3.16 -12.17
CA LYS A 51 -6.50 -3.37 -13.48
C LYS A 51 -5.61 -2.20 -13.87
N VAL A 52 -6.05 -0.95 -13.66
CA VAL A 52 -5.24 0.25 -13.89
C VAL A 52 -3.97 0.21 -13.04
N LYS A 53 -4.12 -0.01 -11.71
CA LYS A 53 -3.00 -0.15 -10.77
C LYS A 53 -1.98 -1.18 -11.26
N THR A 54 -2.46 -2.34 -11.71
CA THR A 54 -1.62 -3.43 -12.19
C THR A 54 -0.93 -3.09 -13.52
N SER A 55 -1.65 -2.52 -14.49
CA SER A 55 -1.15 -2.19 -15.83
C SER A 55 0.01 -1.19 -15.83
N ILE A 56 -0.01 -0.24 -14.89
CA ILE A 56 0.99 0.82 -14.76
C ILE A 56 2.05 0.49 -13.70
N SER A 57 1.95 -0.64 -12.99
CA SER A 57 2.81 -0.98 -11.86
C SER A 57 4.30 -0.92 -12.20
N SER A 58 4.72 -1.40 -13.38
CA SER A 58 6.12 -1.32 -13.80
C SER A 58 6.62 0.12 -13.93
N VAL A 59 5.78 1.02 -14.47
CA VAL A 59 6.13 2.44 -14.62
C VAL A 59 6.23 3.12 -13.26
N ILE A 60 5.34 2.75 -12.33
CA ILE A 60 5.40 3.23 -10.94
C ILE A 60 6.68 2.73 -10.26
N SER A 61 7.03 1.44 -10.42
CA SER A 61 8.27 0.89 -9.87
C SER A 61 9.52 1.60 -10.40
N ASP A 62 9.54 1.96 -11.69
CA ASP A 62 10.65 2.70 -12.30
C ASP A 62 10.79 4.10 -11.69
N ILE A 63 9.66 4.79 -11.43
CA ILE A 63 9.65 6.08 -10.73
C ILE A 63 10.23 5.96 -9.31
N GLU A 64 9.89 4.87 -8.61
CA GLU A 64 10.31 4.60 -7.22
C GLU A 64 11.79 4.20 -7.07
N THR A 65 12.53 3.98 -8.16
CA THR A 65 13.96 3.64 -8.09
C THR A 65 14.84 4.80 -7.60
N SER A 66 14.35 6.04 -7.69
CA SER A 66 15.11 7.21 -7.27
C SER A 66 15.05 7.45 -5.76
N THR A 67 16.19 7.84 -5.20
CA THR A 67 16.34 8.27 -3.80
C THR A 67 16.35 9.79 -3.65
N ASP A 68 16.28 10.54 -4.75
CA ASP A 68 16.23 12.01 -4.76
C ASP A 68 14.85 12.51 -5.21
N ILE A 69 14.26 13.41 -4.43
CA ILE A 69 12.93 13.92 -4.72
C ILE A 69 12.85 14.59 -6.09
N ASN A 70 13.87 15.33 -6.53
CA ASN A 70 13.80 16.06 -7.80
C ASN A 70 13.92 15.13 -9.01
N GLU A 71 14.71 14.07 -8.89
CA GLU A 71 14.72 13.00 -9.89
C GLU A 71 13.37 12.26 -9.92
N THR A 72 12.75 11.96 -8.77
CA THR A 72 11.38 11.40 -8.76
C THR A 72 10.40 12.33 -9.50
N ARG A 73 10.46 13.65 -9.29
CA ARG A 73 9.61 14.61 -10.03
C ARG A 73 9.81 14.51 -11.54
N LYS A 74 11.06 14.44 -12.00
CA LYS A 74 11.39 14.27 -13.43
C LYS A 74 10.83 12.97 -13.98
N ASN A 75 11.01 11.87 -13.25
CA ASN A 75 10.54 10.54 -13.65
C ASN A 75 9.01 10.49 -13.75
N ILE A 76 8.29 11.16 -12.86
CA ILE A 76 6.83 11.29 -12.93
C ILE A 76 6.43 12.02 -14.22
N ILE A 77 7.02 13.18 -14.47
CA ILE A 77 6.69 14.01 -15.64
C ILE A 77 6.99 13.26 -16.94
N SER A 78 8.14 12.59 -17.04
CA SER A 78 8.50 11.83 -18.25
C SER A 78 7.66 10.57 -18.46
N SER A 79 7.03 10.06 -17.41
CA SER A 79 6.22 8.83 -17.45
C SER A 79 4.74 9.08 -17.76
N GLU A 80 4.28 10.34 -17.72
CA GLU A 80 2.85 10.67 -17.82
C GLU A 80 2.21 10.17 -19.12
N ASP A 81 2.88 10.35 -20.26
CA ASP A 81 2.41 9.89 -21.56
C ASP A 81 2.29 8.36 -21.63
N LEU A 82 3.28 7.64 -21.09
CA LEU A 82 3.29 6.18 -21.05
C LEU A 82 2.18 5.63 -20.16
N ILE A 83 1.92 6.28 -19.01
CA ILE A 83 0.80 5.92 -18.12
C ILE A 83 -0.52 6.15 -18.87
N SER A 84 -0.67 7.28 -19.56
CA SER A 84 -1.86 7.62 -20.35
C SER A 84 -2.13 6.58 -21.45
N GLU A 85 -1.09 6.17 -22.17
CA GLU A 85 -1.17 5.15 -23.22
C GLU A 85 -1.63 3.80 -22.65
N LYS A 86 -1.01 3.35 -21.55
CA LYS A 86 -1.36 2.08 -20.89
C LYS A 86 -2.81 2.05 -20.40
N ILE A 87 -3.30 3.15 -19.83
CA ILE A 87 -4.69 3.23 -19.35
C ILE A 87 -5.66 3.28 -20.53
N SER A 88 -5.35 4.06 -21.57
CA SER A 88 -6.17 4.16 -22.78
C SER A 88 -6.32 2.81 -23.47
N THR A 89 -5.24 2.06 -23.59
CA THR A 89 -5.23 0.70 -24.17
C THR A 89 -6.05 -0.26 -23.31
N LEU A 90 -5.82 -0.25 -21.99
CA LEU A 90 -6.57 -1.09 -21.05
C LEU A 90 -8.09 -0.83 -21.14
N PHE A 91 -8.52 0.44 -21.22
CA PHE A 91 -9.94 0.78 -21.30
C PHE A 91 -10.57 0.24 -22.58
N LYS A 92 -9.87 0.37 -23.73
CA LYS A 92 -10.31 -0.18 -25.02
C LYS A 92 -10.43 -1.70 -24.98
N GLU A 93 -9.43 -2.40 -24.48
CA GLU A 93 -9.41 -3.87 -24.39
C GLU A 93 -10.52 -4.45 -23.52
N ASN A 94 -10.98 -3.67 -22.53
CA ASN A 94 -12.03 -4.09 -21.60
C ASN A 94 -13.41 -3.53 -21.93
N ASN A 95 -13.58 -2.85 -23.08
CA ASN A 95 -14.81 -2.14 -23.46
C ASN A 95 -15.32 -1.21 -22.35
N TYR A 96 -14.40 -0.57 -21.61
CA TYR A 96 -14.72 0.28 -20.48
C TYR A 96 -14.85 1.73 -20.92
N ASP A 97 -16.09 2.16 -21.17
CA ASP A 97 -16.41 3.48 -21.71
C ASP A 97 -16.49 4.53 -20.59
N LYS A 98 -15.32 4.94 -20.09
CA LYS A 98 -15.15 6.08 -19.17
C LYS A 98 -13.93 6.89 -19.58
N SER A 99 -14.01 8.20 -19.41
CA SER A 99 -12.83 9.07 -19.52
C SER A 99 -11.93 8.92 -18.31
N PHE A 100 -10.66 9.27 -18.46
CA PHE A 100 -9.75 9.44 -17.32
C PHE A 100 -8.90 10.69 -17.51
N THR A 101 -8.35 11.19 -16.41
CA THR A 101 -7.37 12.29 -16.41
C THR A 101 -6.21 11.92 -15.50
N ILE A 102 -4.99 12.24 -15.94
CA ILE A 102 -3.78 12.16 -15.13
C ILE A 102 -3.39 13.60 -14.77
N LYS A 103 -3.06 13.83 -13.51
CA LYS A 103 -2.63 15.14 -13.04
C LYS A 103 -1.51 14.98 -12.01
N TYR A 104 -0.30 15.36 -12.40
CA TYR A 104 0.76 15.59 -11.45
C TYR A 104 0.75 17.04 -10.92
N GLY A 105 1.03 17.22 -9.64
CA GLY A 105 1.10 18.53 -8.97
C GLY A 105 0.39 18.52 -7.62
N ILE A 106 -0.10 19.68 -7.19
CA ILE A 106 -0.76 19.83 -5.89
C ILE A 106 -2.23 19.39 -5.98
N ASN A 107 -2.60 18.40 -5.16
CA ASN A 107 -3.95 17.86 -5.10
C ASN A 107 -4.44 17.67 -3.66
N TYR A 108 -5.76 17.78 -3.46
CA TYR A 108 -6.37 17.59 -2.16
C TYR A 108 -6.46 16.09 -1.78
N PHE A 109 -6.06 15.78 -0.56
CA PHE A 109 -6.27 14.49 0.09
C PHE A 109 -7.14 14.68 1.33
N PRO A 110 -8.16 13.82 1.51
CA PRO A 110 -8.84 13.74 2.79
C PRO A 110 -7.86 13.21 3.85
N GLU A 111 -8.26 13.32 5.10
CA GLU A 111 -7.56 12.70 6.23
C GLU A 111 -7.36 11.20 5.99
N LYS A 112 -6.18 10.69 6.39
CA LYS A 112 -5.81 9.28 6.25
C LYS A 112 -5.24 8.75 7.55
N ILE A 113 -5.58 7.51 7.88
CA ILE A 113 -4.90 6.72 8.90
C ILE A 113 -4.06 5.68 8.15
N TYR A 114 -2.77 5.65 8.43
CA TYR A 114 -1.84 4.70 7.83
C TYR A 114 -0.83 4.27 8.88
N LYS A 115 -0.70 2.95 9.07
CA LYS A 115 0.16 2.32 10.10
C LYS A 115 -0.01 2.96 11.49
N GLY A 116 -1.25 3.16 11.91
CA GLY A 116 -1.58 3.75 13.22
C GLY A 116 -1.32 5.25 13.34
N VAL A 117 -0.71 5.89 12.33
CA VAL A 117 -0.45 7.34 12.31
C VAL A 117 -1.56 8.05 11.55
N LYS A 118 -2.05 9.14 12.15
CA LYS A 118 -3.04 10.03 11.54
C LYS A 118 -2.33 11.09 10.71
N TYR A 119 -2.70 11.18 9.43
CA TYR A 119 -2.26 12.22 8.50
C TYR A 119 -3.44 13.13 8.18
N GLU A 120 -3.26 14.41 8.49
CA GLU A 120 -4.30 15.43 8.32
C GLU A 120 -4.75 15.58 6.86
N SER A 121 -5.96 16.10 6.66
CA SER A 121 -6.43 16.48 5.33
C SER A 121 -5.66 17.71 4.82
N GLY A 122 -5.47 17.83 3.50
CA GLY A 122 -4.75 18.96 2.95
C GLY A 122 -4.37 18.81 1.49
N ASN A 123 -3.60 19.78 1.00
CA ASN A 123 -3.06 19.78 -0.35
C ASN A 123 -1.64 19.22 -0.33
N TYR A 124 -1.41 18.18 -1.13
CA TYR A 124 -0.14 17.45 -1.20
C TYR A 124 0.35 17.35 -2.63
N GLU A 125 1.66 17.29 -2.81
CA GLU A 125 2.27 16.94 -4.08
C GLU A 125 1.93 15.49 -4.43
N SER A 126 1.33 15.25 -5.60
CA SER A 126 0.91 13.91 -5.97
C SER A 126 0.75 13.72 -7.48
N LEU A 127 0.95 12.48 -7.92
CA LEU A 127 0.41 11.96 -9.17
C LEU A 127 -1.02 11.45 -8.91
N LEU A 128 -2.02 12.06 -9.57
CA LEU A 128 -3.43 11.74 -9.38
C LEU A 128 -4.06 11.25 -10.68
N ILE A 129 -4.64 10.06 -10.64
CA ILE A 129 -5.44 9.48 -11.72
C ILE A 129 -6.90 9.50 -11.30
N LYS A 130 -7.74 10.13 -12.11
CA LYS A 130 -9.18 10.26 -11.91
C LYS A 130 -9.89 9.57 -13.07
N ILE A 131 -10.80 8.66 -12.77
CA ILE A 131 -11.59 7.92 -13.76
C ILE A 131 -13.04 8.37 -13.64
N GLY A 132 -13.67 8.74 -14.76
CA GLY A 132 -15.07 9.18 -14.84
C GLY A 132 -15.43 10.21 -13.76
N ALA A 133 -16.52 9.96 -13.03
CA ALA A 133 -17.01 10.81 -11.95
C ALA A 133 -16.07 10.89 -10.72
N SER A 134 -15.09 9.99 -10.62
CA SER A 134 -14.09 9.96 -9.53
C SER A 134 -14.70 9.96 -8.13
N SER A 135 -15.75 9.15 -7.91
CA SER A 135 -16.50 9.13 -6.65
C SER A 135 -16.33 7.85 -5.82
N GLY A 136 -15.56 6.88 -6.30
CA GLY A 136 -15.39 5.62 -5.58
C GLY A 136 -14.16 5.53 -4.68
N ASP A 137 -14.02 4.37 -4.06
CA ASP A 137 -13.00 4.03 -3.08
C ASP A 137 -11.65 3.97 -3.77
N ASN A 138 -10.82 4.94 -3.40
CA ASN A 138 -9.55 5.20 -4.06
C ASN A 138 -8.44 4.27 -3.57
N TYR A 139 -7.50 3.99 -4.47
CA TYR A 139 -6.18 3.48 -4.13
C TYR A 139 -5.24 4.66 -3.89
N TRP A 140 -4.35 4.55 -2.91
CA TRP A 140 -3.30 5.54 -2.69
C TRP A 140 -2.06 4.88 -2.10
N CYS A 141 -0.90 5.49 -2.34
CA CYS A 141 0.38 5.14 -1.72
C CYS A 141 1.33 6.36 -1.81
N VAL A 142 2.60 6.19 -1.42
CA VAL A 142 3.62 7.25 -1.46
C VAL A 142 4.74 6.84 -2.42
N LEU A 143 4.98 7.66 -3.45
CA LEU A 143 6.05 7.46 -4.45
C LEU A 143 7.40 7.93 -3.94
N PHE A 144 7.42 9.01 -3.14
CA PHE A 144 8.62 9.51 -2.50
C PHE A 144 8.34 9.86 -1.03
N PRO A 145 9.05 9.25 -0.07
CA PRO A 145 9.90 8.06 -0.25
C PRO A 145 9.10 6.87 -0.85
N PRO A 146 9.75 5.89 -1.50
CA PRO A 146 9.08 4.83 -2.27
C PRO A 146 8.42 3.78 -1.36
N LEU A 147 7.21 4.08 -0.88
CA LEU A 147 6.47 3.21 0.03
C LEU A 147 5.42 2.34 -0.70
N CYS A 148 5.11 2.59 -1.98
CA CYS A 148 4.11 1.81 -2.70
C CYS A 148 4.53 0.33 -2.83
N MET A 149 5.81 0.06 -3.13
CA MET A 149 6.35 -1.30 -3.17
C MET A 149 6.48 -1.95 -1.80
N MET A 150 6.74 -1.16 -0.74
CA MET A 150 6.87 -1.68 0.62
C MET A 150 5.51 -2.22 1.11
N ASP A 151 4.44 -1.48 0.88
CA ASP A 151 3.07 -1.88 1.22
C ASP A 151 2.65 -3.18 0.51
N ALA A 152 3.04 -3.33 -0.76
CA ALA A 152 2.76 -4.54 -1.52
C ALA A 152 3.48 -5.78 -0.96
N LYS A 153 4.68 -5.62 -0.35
CA LYS A 153 5.41 -6.75 0.25
C LYS A 153 4.85 -7.14 1.62
N GLU A 154 4.47 -6.17 2.45
CA GLU A 154 3.90 -6.42 3.77
C GLU A 154 2.53 -7.10 3.68
N THR A 155 1.65 -6.69 2.77
CA THR A 155 0.35 -7.36 2.55
C THR A 155 0.48 -8.83 2.14
N ASN A 156 1.59 -9.22 1.50
CA ASN A 156 1.87 -10.64 1.20
C ASN A 156 2.48 -11.42 2.37
N MET A 157 2.98 -10.73 3.41
CA MET A 157 3.55 -11.34 4.62
C MET A 157 2.53 -11.52 5.75
N ASP A 158 1.53 -10.63 5.85
CA ASP A 158 0.50 -10.73 6.90
C ASP A 158 -0.48 -11.89 6.68
N ASP A 159 -0.63 -12.37 5.44
CA ASP A 159 -1.65 -13.37 5.07
C ASP A 159 -1.16 -14.84 5.05
N ILE A 160 0.13 -15.15 5.31
CA ILE A 160 0.62 -16.55 5.19
C ILE A 160 1.54 -16.99 6.36
N GLU A 161 1.23 -18.18 6.87
CA GLU A 161 2.06 -19.14 7.63
C GLU A 161 1.91 -19.23 9.16
N TYR A 162 1.65 -18.14 9.89
CA TYR A 162 1.57 -18.23 11.37
C TYR A 162 0.35 -19.00 11.88
N THR A 163 -0.82 -18.82 11.26
CA THR A 163 -2.06 -19.46 11.70
C THR A 163 -2.05 -20.98 11.50
N SER A 164 -1.38 -21.49 10.46
CA SER A 164 -1.30 -22.94 10.22
C SER A 164 -0.34 -23.63 11.19
N PHE A 165 0.84 -23.03 11.44
CA PHE A 165 1.85 -23.58 12.33
C PHE A 165 1.40 -23.55 13.80
N ILE A 166 0.74 -22.46 14.22
CA ILE A 166 0.15 -22.36 15.56
C ILE A 166 -0.98 -23.38 15.71
N LYS A 167 -1.86 -23.52 14.71
CA LYS A 167 -2.98 -24.47 14.73
C LYS A 167 -2.50 -25.92 14.76
N GLU A 168 -1.45 -26.28 14.01
CA GLU A 168 -0.85 -27.61 14.08
C GLU A 168 -0.20 -27.90 15.44
N THR A 169 0.51 -26.91 15.99
CA THR A 169 1.20 -27.05 17.27
C THR A 169 0.21 -27.21 18.43
N ILE A 170 -0.85 -26.39 18.44
CA ILE A 170 -1.97 -26.50 19.38
C ILE A 170 -2.62 -27.88 19.27
N ASN A 171 -2.97 -28.32 18.05
CA ASN A 171 -3.59 -29.63 17.85
C ASN A 171 -2.71 -30.79 18.32
N LYS A 172 -1.39 -30.72 18.16
CA LYS A 172 -0.45 -31.72 18.68
C LYS A 172 -0.41 -31.76 20.21
N ILE A 173 -0.51 -30.61 20.86
CA ILE A 173 -0.52 -30.50 22.33
C ILE A 173 -1.83 -31.05 22.90
N PHE A 174 -2.97 -30.68 22.31
CA PHE A 174 -4.30 -31.08 22.82
C PHE A 174 -4.74 -32.49 22.41
N LYS A 175 -4.18 -33.09 21.34
CA LYS A 175 -4.39 -34.52 21.04
C LYS A 175 -3.59 -35.47 21.93
N LYS A 176 -2.55 -35.01 22.62
CA LYS A 176 -1.69 -35.88 23.46
C LYS A 176 -2.25 -36.10 24.87
N HIS A 177 -3.38 -35.48 25.20
CA HIS A 177 -4.00 -35.53 26.53
C HIS A 177 -5.40 -36.18 26.56
N ASN A 178 -5.79 -36.91 25.50
CA ASN A 178 -6.91 -37.87 25.54
C ASN A 178 -6.39 -39.28 25.30
#